data_AF-A0A9E5QF19-F1
#
_entry.id   AF-A0A9E5QF19-F1
#
_cell.length_a   1.000
_cell.length_b   1.000
_cell.length_c   1.000
_cell.angle_alpha   90.00
_cell.angle_beta   90.00
_cell.angle_gamma   90.00
#
_symmetry.space_group_name_H-M   'P 1'
#
loop_
_entity.id
_entity.type
_entity.pdbx_description
1 polymer ?
#
loop_
_entity_poly.entity_id
_entity_poly.type
_entity_poly.pdbx_seq_one_letter_code
_entity_poly.pdbx_strand_id
1 'polypeptide(L)'
;QAIQGLTFKQTGIQVEGIPHTIWELIEHIRIAQEDILEFCKNPDYEALDWPEDYWPERSKPESRDEFEASVQAVQDGIVEMRELIRNPQNNLQHPFPHGDGQTLFREAMLIVDHNAYHIGQIVLIRRLLGSW
;
A
#
# COMPACT_ATOMS: atom_id res chain seq x y z
N GLN A 1 6.97 -10.03 -6.44
CA GLN A 1 6.91 -10.50 -7.85
C GLN A 1 6.68 -9.36 -8.83
N ALA A 2 5.63 -8.55 -8.64
CA ALA A 2 5.25 -7.46 -9.55
C ALA A 2 6.34 -6.39 -9.82
N ILE A 3 7.38 -6.30 -9.01
CA ILE A 3 8.52 -5.37 -9.17
C ILE A 3 9.86 -6.07 -9.47
N GLN A 4 9.87 -7.40 -9.59
CA GLN A 4 11.11 -8.15 -9.83
C GLN A 4 11.69 -7.79 -11.21
N GLY A 5 12.98 -7.47 -11.26
CA GLY A 5 13.68 -7.06 -12.50
C GLY A 5 13.37 -5.64 -12.96
N LEU A 6 12.63 -4.86 -12.17
CA LEU A 6 12.37 -3.45 -12.48
C LEU A 6 13.66 -2.63 -12.41
N THR A 7 13.93 -1.84 -13.44
CA THR A 7 15.04 -0.88 -13.40
C THR A 7 14.62 0.39 -12.67
N PHE A 8 15.56 1.09 -12.02
CA PHE A 8 15.27 2.35 -11.34
C PHE A 8 14.67 3.40 -12.28
N LYS A 9 15.06 3.42 -13.55
CA LYS A 9 14.47 4.34 -14.53
C LYS A 9 12.97 4.11 -14.68
N GLN A 10 12.51 2.86 -14.64
CA GLN A 10 11.11 2.50 -14.88
C GLN A 10 10.17 2.87 -13.74
N THR A 11 10.67 3.11 -12.53
CA THR A 11 9.82 3.44 -11.37
C THR A 11 9.04 4.74 -11.60
N GLY A 12 9.65 5.70 -12.30
CA GLY A 12 9.08 7.03 -12.56
C GLY A 12 8.73 7.34 -14.01
N ILE A 13 8.57 6.33 -14.88
CA ILE A 13 8.13 6.59 -16.26
C ILE A 13 6.62 6.83 -16.27
N GLN A 14 6.20 7.99 -16.75
CA GLN A 14 4.81 8.25 -17.11
C GLN A 14 4.47 7.51 -18.41
N VAL A 15 3.39 6.72 -18.39
CA VAL A 15 2.83 6.09 -19.59
C VAL A 15 1.61 6.89 -20.04
N GLU A 16 1.52 7.19 -21.33
CA GLU A 16 0.39 7.93 -21.89
C GLU A 16 -0.93 7.20 -21.61
N GLY A 17 -1.93 7.95 -21.13
CA GLY A 17 -3.24 7.41 -20.77
C GLY A 17 -3.29 6.68 -19.42
N ILE A 18 -2.17 6.53 -18.71
CA ILE A 18 -2.13 6.01 -17.34
C ILE A 18 -1.85 7.16 -16.38
N PRO A 19 -2.66 7.36 -15.33
CA PRO A 19 -2.52 8.52 -14.44
C PRO A 19 -1.29 8.45 -13.54
N HIS A 20 -0.85 7.25 -13.15
CA HIS A 20 0.17 7.06 -12.13
C HIS A 20 1.40 6.29 -12.66
N THR A 21 2.57 6.61 -12.12
CA THR A 21 3.81 5.83 -12.28
C THR A 21 3.83 4.62 -11.33
N ILE A 22 4.82 3.73 -11.52
CA ILE A 22 5.01 2.59 -10.61
C ILE A 22 5.35 3.07 -9.20
N TRP A 23 6.12 4.16 -9.08
CA TRP A 23 6.47 4.78 -7.80
C TRP A 23 5.23 5.29 -7.06
N GLU A 24 4.38 6.06 -7.75
CA GLU A 24 3.16 6.60 -7.14
C GLU A 24 2.24 5.48 -6.63
N LEU A 25 2.11 4.38 -7.37
CA LEU A 25 1.33 3.23 -6.94
C LEU A 25 1.92 2.50 -5.73
N ILE A 26 3.26 2.40 -5.63
CA ILE A 26 3.91 1.76 -4.48
C ILE A 26 3.76 2.62 -3.23
N GLU A 27 3.95 3.94 -3.35
CA GLU A 27 3.74 4.85 -2.23
C GLU A 27 2.27 4.90 -1.81
N HIS A 28 1.33 4.88 -2.77
CA HIS A 28 -0.10 4.81 -2.45
C HIS A 28 -0.44 3.54 -1.65
N ILE A 29 0.08 2.38 -2.07
CA ILE A 29 -0.03 1.12 -1.31
C ILE A 29 0.58 1.29 0.09
N ARG A 30 1.79 1.86 0.18
CA ARG A 30 2.51 2.03 1.46
C ARG A 30 1.73 2.89 2.45
N ILE A 31 1.27 4.06 2.01
CA ILE A 31 0.55 5.04 2.82
C ILE A 31 -0.80 4.48 3.27
N ALA A 32 -1.60 3.94 2.34
CA ALA A 32 -2.90 3.36 2.68
C ALA A 32 -2.78 2.18 3.64
N GLN A 33 -1.76 1.33 3.46
CA GLN A 33 -1.52 0.21 4.36
C GLN A 33 -1.07 0.67 5.75
N GLU A 34 -0.21 1.67 5.85
CA GLU A 34 0.24 2.27 7.12
C GLU A 34 -0.93 2.88 7.87
N ASP A 35 -1.79 3.63 7.18
CA ASP A 35 -3.01 4.24 7.72
C ASP A 35 -4.00 3.20 8.26
N ILE A 36 -4.25 2.13 7.51
CA ILE A 36 -5.12 1.01 7.96
C ILE A 36 -4.52 0.31 9.19
N LEU A 37 -3.19 0.11 9.21
CA LEU A 37 -2.51 -0.50 10.35
C LEU A 37 -2.60 0.40 11.59
N GLU A 38 -2.44 1.71 11.43
CA GLU A 38 -2.56 2.66 12.53
C GLU A 38 -3.99 2.65 13.08
N PHE A 39 -5.00 2.70 12.23
CA PHE A 39 -6.40 2.53 12.64
C PHE A 39 -6.62 1.24 13.45
N CYS A 40 -6.02 0.12 13.04
CA CYS A 40 -6.19 -1.15 13.76
C CYS A 40 -5.52 -1.18 15.14
N LYS A 41 -4.45 -0.39 15.37
CA LYS A 41 -3.60 -0.47 16.56
C LYS A 41 -3.83 0.65 17.56
N ASN A 42 -4.27 1.81 17.08
CA ASN A 42 -4.33 3.05 17.85
C ASN A 42 -5.80 3.48 18.08
N PRO A 43 -6.32 3.40 19.32
CA PRO A 43 -7.65 3.90 19.66
C PRO A 43 -7.84 5.41 19.46
N ASP A 44 -6.73 6.17 19.45
CA ASP A 44 -6.70 7.61 19.24
C ASP A 44 -6.34 7.96 17.77
N TYR A 45 -6.61 7.04 16.84
CA TYR A 45 -6.36 7.23 15.42
C TYR A 45 -7.07 8.48 14.86
N GLU A 46 -6.32 9.23 14.06
CA GLU A 46 -6.83 10.34 13.25
C GLU A 46 -6.62 10.01 11.77
N ALA A 47 -7.68 10.20 10.97
CA ALA A 47 -7.63 9.90 9.56
C ALA A 47 -6.81 10.95 8.79
N LEU A 48 -6.09 10.48 7.77
CA LEU A 48 -5.43 11.33 6.78
C LEU A 48 -6.45 12.08 5.90
N ASP A 49 -6.04 13.22 5.34
CA ASP A 49 -6.91 13.98 4.45
C ASP A 49 -7.05 13.28 3.09
N TRP A 50 -8.28 12.85 2.79
CA TRP A 50 -8.59 12.18 1.53
C TRP A 50 -9.00 13.16 0.42
N PRO A 51 -8.51 12.98 -0.83
CA PRO A 51 -7.54 11.98 -1.29
C PRO A 51 -6.06 12.41 -1.21
N GLU A 52 -5.78 13.67 -0.88
CA GLU A 52 -4.48 14.31 -1.10
C GLU A 52 -3.33 13.60 -0.38
N ASP A 53 -3.51 13.20 0.87
CA ASP A 53 -2.44 12.62 1.69
C ASP A 53 -2.09 11.17 1.31
N TYR A 54 -2.90 10.52 0.47
CA TYR A 54 -2.70 9.14 0.05
C TYR A 54 -1.82 8.99 -1.20
N TRP A 55 -1.26 10.08 -1.72
CA TRP A 55 -0.40 10.07 -2.90
C TRP A 55 0.91 10.81 -2.64
N PRO A 56 2.05 10.33 -3.16
CA PRO A 56 3.29 11.07 -3.01
C PRO A 56 3.26 12.33 -3.88
N GLU A 57 3.92 13.39 -3.42
CA GLU A 57 4.05 14.64 -4.19
C GLU A 57 4.86 14.47 -5.49
N ARG A 58 5.69 13.41 -5.56
CA ARG A 58 6.63 13.17 -6.66
C ARG A 58 6.23 11.93 -7.43
N SER A 59 6.31 12.03 -8.76
CA SER A 59 6.06 10.90 -9.66
C SER A 59 7.23 9.92 -9.79
N LYS A 60 8.34 10.15 -9.07
CA LYS A 60 9.50 9.25 -9.03
C LYS A 60 10.25 9.35 -7.70
N PRO A 61 10.95 8.28 -7.27
CA PRO A 61 11.87 8.35 -6.14
C PRO A 61 13.13 9.15 -6.51
N GLU A 62 13.76 9.77 -5.52
CA GLU A 62 15.06 10.43 -5.61
C GLU A 62 16.20 9.43 -5.79
N SER A 63 16.08 8.24 -5.19
CA SER A 63 17.15 7.26 -5.17
C SER A 63 16.64 5.82 -5.18
N ARG A 64 17.53 4.88 -5.50
CA ARG A 64 17.24 3.45 -5.38
C ARG A 64 16.94 3.06 -3.95
N ASP A 65 17.66 3.64 -3.00
CA ASP A 65 17.51 3.35 -1.57
C ASP A 65 16.12 3.77 -1.07
N GLU A 66 15.61 4.94 -1.49
CA GLU A 66 14.25 5.38 -1.18
C GLU A 66 13.21 4.40 -1.75
N PHE A 67 13.37 4.00 -3.01
CA PHE A 67 12.48 3.02 -3.64
C PHE A 67 12.48 1.68 -2.88
N GLU A 68 13.66 1.17 -2.53
CA GLU A 68 13.82 -0.08 -1.79
C GLU A 68 13.26 0.02 -0.38
N ALA A 69 13.43 1.16 0.29
CA ALA A 69 12.83 1.43 1.60
C ALA A 69 11.29 1.42 1.54
N SER A 70 10.68 2.06 0.54
CA SER A 70 9.22 2.03 0.36
C SER A 70 8.69 0.62 0.11
N VAL A 71 9.39 -0.15 -0.73
CA VAL A 71 9.05 -1.56 -0.98
C VAL A 71 9.17 -2.40 0.29
N GLN A 72 10.20 -2.17 1.10
CA GLN A 72 10.39 -2.86 2.37
C GLN A 72 9.26 -2.51 3.36
N ALA A 73 8.89 -1.23 3.47
CA ALA A 73 7.79 -0.78 4.32
C ALA A 73 6.44 -1.44 3.96
N VAL A 74 6.16 -1.61 2.65
CA VAL A 74 4.98 -2.39 2.20
C VAL A 74 5.06 -3.84 2.69
N GLN A 75 6.23 -4.49 2.57
CA GLN A 75 6.39 -5.88 3.03
C GLN A 75 6.25 -6.01 4.56
N ASP A 76 6.82 -5.06 5.30
CA ASP A 76 6.78 -5.04 6.76
C ASP A 76 5.35 -4.83 7.27
N GLY A 77 4.57 -3.93 6.65
CA GLY A 77 3.16 -3.76 7.03
C GLY A 77 2.29 -5.00 6.70
N ILE A 78 2.60 -5.74 5.63
CA ILE A 78 1.94 -7.05 5.37
C ILE A 78 2.27 -8.05 6.49
N VAL A 79 3.53 -8.08 6.93
CA VAL A 79 3.95 -8.92 8.06
C VAL A 79 3.22 -8.49 9.33
N GLU A 80 3.13 -7.18 9.59
CA GLU A 80 2.44 -6.65 10.77
C GLU A 80 0.96 -7.01 10.79
N MET A 81 0.23 -6.77 9.68
CA MET A 81 -1.18 -7.18 9.56
C MET A 81 -1.32 -8.70 9.80
N ARG A 82 -0.40 -9.50 9.24
CA ARG A 82 -0.40 -10.95 9.45
C ARG A 82 -0.22 -11.33 10.92
N GLU A 83 0.63 -10.64 11.66
CA GLU A 83 0.80 -10.90 13.10
C GLU A 83 -0.43 -10.45 13.91
N LEU A 84 -1.06 -9.32 13.55
CA LEU A 84 -2.33 -8.87 14.15
C LEU A 84 -3.44 -9.92 13.99
N ILE A 85 -3.63 -10.47 12.78
CA ILE A 85 -4.68 -11.48 12.54
C ILE A 85 -4.36 -12.84 13.17
N ARG A 86 -3.09 -13.15 13.40
CA ARG A 86 -2.65 -14.42 13.99
C ARG A 86 -2.66 -14.41 15.51
N ASN A 87 -2.67 -13.24 16.13
CA ASN A 87 -2.69 -13.12 17.56
C ASN A 87 -4.06 -13.61 18.11
N PRO A 88 -4.10 -14.71 18.90
CA PRO A 88 -5.35 -15.25 19.42
C PRO A 88 -6.07 -14.34 20.43
N GLN A 89 -5.40 -13.28 20.91
CA GLN A 89 -6.02 -12.26 21.74
C GLN A 89 -6.90 -11.28 20.94
N ASN A 90 -6.69 -11.19 19.62
CA ASN A 90 -7.46 -10.31 18.76
C ASN A 90 -8.71 -11.04 18.24
N ASN A 91 -9.90 -10.52 18.57
CA ASN A 91 -11.14 -11.02 17.98
C ASN A 91 -11.36 -10.38 16.60
N LEU A 92 -11.13 -11.16 15.55
CA LEU A 92 -11.20 -10.68 14.16
C LEU A 92 -12.56 -10.09 13.76
N GLN A 93 -13.64 -10.51 14.41
CA GLN A 93 -15.02 -10.13 14.07
C GLN A 93 -15.61 -9.12 15.05
N HIS A 94 -14.89 -8.76 16.12
CA HIS A 94 -15.35 -7.73 17.03
C HIS A 94 -15.06 -6.34 16.43
N PRO A 95 -16.04 -5.44 16.35
CA PRO A 95 -15.80 -4.09 15.88
C PRO A 95 -14.82 -3.32 16.76
N PHE A 96 -13.99 -2.48 16.14
CA PHE A 96 -13.15 -1.54 16.87
C PHE A 96 -14.01 -0.49 17.57
N PRO A 97 -13.77 -0.17 18.87
CA PRO A 97 -14.56 0.82 19.60
C PRO A 97 -14.49 2.24 19.01
N HIS A 98 -13.38 2.57 18.36
CA HIS A 98 -13.09 3.85 17.72
C HIS A 98 -13.44 3.89 16.23
N GLY A 99 -14.09 2.85 15.71
CA GLY A 99 -14.61 2.80 14.34
C GLY A 99 -16.13 2.87 14.26
N ASP A 100 -16.64 2.94 13.04
CA ASP A 100 -18.07 2.94 12.68
C ASP A 100 -18.61 1.52 12.40
N GLY A 101 -17.92 0.48 12.88
CA GLY A 101 -18.27 -0.94 12.68
C GLY A 101 -17.21 -1.76 11.95
N GLN A 102 -16.06 -1.17 11.62
CA GLN A 102 -14.89 -1.87 11.09
C GLN A 102 -14.41 -2.93 12.08
N THR A 103 -13.98 -4.09 11.55
CA THR A 103 -13.38 -5.18 12.31
C THR A 103 -11.98 -5.45 11.79
N LEU A 104 -11.12 -6.09 12.59
CA LEU A 104 -9.78 -6.46 12.12
C LEU A 104 -9.83 -7.37 10.88
N PHE A 105 -10.83 -8.25 10.77
CA PHE A 105 -11.04 -9.05 9.55
C PHE A 105 -11.34 -8.17 8.33
N ARG A 106 -12.22 -7.17 8.48
CA ARG A 106 -12.57 -6.25 7.39
C ARG A 106 -11.33 -5.49 6.92
N GLU A 107 -10.54 -4.95 7.85
CA GLU A 107 -9.33 -4.17 7.52
C GLU A 107 -8.25 -5.04 6.86
N ALA A 108 -8.07 -6.28 7.31
CA ALA A 108 -7.17 -7.22 6.64
C ALA A 108 -7.63 -7.52 5.19
N MET A 109 -8.94 -7.69 4.97
CA MET A 109 -9.49 -7.87 3.62
C MET A 109 -9.37 -6.62 2.75
N LEU A 110 -9.48 -5.42 3.35
CA LEU A 110 -9.30 -4.16 2.65
C LEU A 110 -7.87 -4.04 2.09
N ILE A 111 -6.84 -4.37 2.89
CA ILE A 111 -5.45 -4.44 2.42
C ILE A 111 -5.31 -5.44 1.26
N VAL A 112 -5.93 -6.62 1.37
CA VAL A 112 -5.83 -7.64 0.31
C VAL A 112 -6.41 -7.14 -1.01
N ASP A 113 -7.62 -6.57 -0.99
CA ASP A 113 -8.32 -6.09 -2.19
C ASP A 113 -7.61 -4.87 -2.82
N HIS A 114 -7.29 -3.88 -1.98
CA HIS A 114 -6.60 -2.64 -2.39
C HIS A 114 -5.22 -2.94 -2.99
N ASN A 115 -4.39 -3.73 -2.29
CA ASN A 115 -3.07 -4.09 -2.78
C ASN A 115 -3.17 -4.89 -4.09
N ALA A 116 -4.11 -5.84 -4.20
CA ALA A 116 -4.29 -6.61 -5.43
C ALA A 116 -4.66 -5.72 -6.64
N TYR A 117 -5.55 -4.74 -6.43
CA TYR A 117 -5.94 -3.78 -7.46
C TYR A 117 -4.74 -2.97 -7.97
N HIS A 118 -3.97 -2.35 -7.06
CA HIS A 118 -2.83 -1.51 -7.44
C HIS A 118 -1.63 -2.32 -7.94
N ILE A 119 -1.41 -3.53 -7.45
CA ILE A 119 -0.43 -4.47 -8.04
C ILE A 119 -0.80 -4.80 -9.49
N GLY A 120 -2.10 -4.97 -9.78
CA GLY A 120 -2.59 -5.15 -11.16
C GLY A 120 -2.24 -3.96 -12.07
N GLN A 121 -2.37 -2.74 -11.57
CA GLN A 121 -1.96 -1.52 -12.29
C GLN A 121 -0.45 -1.46 -12.53
N ILE A 122 0.38 -1.84 -11.54
CA ILE A 122 1.85 -1.93 -11.70
C ILE A 122 2.19 -2.94 -12.82
N VAL A 123 1.57 -4.11 -12.83
CA VAL A 123 1.78 -5.13 -13.88
C VAL A 123 1.37 -4.59 -15.26
N LEU A 124 0.26 -3.86 -15.35
CA LEU A 124 -0.17 -3.22 -16.60
C LEU A 124 0.88 -2.22 -17.12
N ILE A 125 1.37 -1.32 -16.26
CA ILE A 125 2.42 -0.35 -16.65
C ILE A 125 3.66 -1.08 -17.14
N ARG A 126 4.10 -2.13 -16.45
CA ARG A 126 5.26 -2.93 -16.87
C ARG A 126 5.06 -3.58 -18.24
N ARG A 127 3.87 -4.12 -18.53
CA ARG A 127 3.54 -4.65 -19.86
C ARG A 127 3.63 -3.58 -20.96
N LEU A 128 3.10 -2.39 -20.69
CA LEU A 128 3.16 -1.26 -21.63
C LEU A 128 4.60 -0.77 -21.87
N LEU A 129 5.48 -0.90 -20.86
CA LEU A 129 6.90 -0.60 -20.96
C LEU A 129 7.75 -1.76 -21.56
N GLY A 130 7.13 -2.89 -21.92
CA GLY A 130 7.83 -4.06 -22.44
C GLY A 130 8.76 -4.75 -21.42
N SER A 131 8.43 -4.65 -20.13
CA SER A 131 9.28 -5.11 -19.01
C SER A 131 8.61 -6.13 -18.09
N TRP A 132 7.60 -6.83 -18.59
CA TRP A 132 6.89 -7.91 -17.89
C TRP A 132 7.05 -9.24 -18.62
#